data_AF-A0A6S6Y0N3-F1
#
_entry.id   AF-A0A6S6Y0N3-F1
#
_cell.length_a   1.000
_cell.length_b   1.000
_cell.length_c   1.000
_cell.angle_alpha   90.00
_cell.angle_beta   90.00
_cell.angle_gamma   90.00
#
_symmetry.space_group_name_H-M   'P 1'
#
loop_
_entity.id
_entity.type
_entity.pdbx_description
1 polymer ?
#
loop_
_entity_poly.entity_id
_entity_poly.type
_entity_poly.pdbx_seq_one_letter_code
_entity_poly.pdbx_strand_id
1 'polypeptide(L)'
;MIKVHDRIDVAAADLPRLQAMIATAYLPAAAARGLTLVDSAVSPPLVLVDRPLTLWLQWELANVEAFWIARNIGGNDPSVAAFWSEVDGFCVDRERSYLLPDQPAHSAALLTRPTSLSAYLVRPGGWRETAQLYLRTGADENARRTVEDVLAGAAGLPGLSFQQWGTNSVTDFGAGHYTWDLLYPDAATAAAAHASPLWQQHVMPVLRKYCASWSALGLDTIGAGLRNSKLTGGVKRTALFRRLAGADGARAPGFEAATLDMPAHIDSIINWRLSRARVLDWDSGHQTWDYVWEQEYASLDGLLGAYMIHPHHWAHVDRAFDPESGQQFIDVRLCHAFCSQAESLLGCEAP
;
A
#
# COMPACT_ATOMS: atom_id res chain seq x y z
N MET A 1 22.54 9.66 -3.99
CA MET A 1 22.71 8.88 -2.75
C MET A 1 21.63 9.29 -1.77
N ILE A 2 20.91 8.33 -1.20
CA ILE A 2 19.89 8.56 -0.18
C ILE A 2 20.58 8.54 1.18
N LYS A 3 20.27 9.53 2.02
CA LYS A 3 20.70 9.58 3.42
C LYS A 3 19.55 9.11 4.29
N VAL A 4 19.81 8.12 5.13
CA VAL A 4 18.84 7.60 6.10
C VAL A 4 19.33 7.96 7.50
N HIS A 5 18.42 8.32 8.39
CA HIS A 5 18.75 8.73 9.73
C HIS A 5 17.81 8.07 10.74
N ASP A 6 18.38 7.27 11.63
CA ASP A 6 17.66 6.64 12.74
C ASP A 6 17.91 7.40 14.02
N ARG A 7 16.83 7.70 14.72
CA ARG A 7 16.79 8.22 16.09
C ARG A 7 16.24 7.13 16.99
N ILE A 8 16.96 6.74 18.03
CA ILE A 8 16.48 5.75 19.01
C ILE A 8 16.68 6.33 20.40
N ASP A 9 15.58 6.66 21.07
CA ASP A 9 15.59 7.09 22.47
C ASP A 9 15.56 5.86 23.38
N VAL A 10 16.48 5.78 24.32
CA VAL A 10 16.69 4.60 25.17
C VAL A 10 17.14 5.00 26.57
N ALA A 11 16.76 4.23 27.58
CA ALA A 11 17.28 4.42 28.93
C ALA A 11 18.81 4.23 28.96
N ALA A 12 19.51 4.99 29.80
CA ALA A 12 20.98 4.92 29.85
C ALA A 12 21.52 3.52 30.18
N ALA A 13 20.79 2.75 30.99
CA ALA A 13 21.14 1.36 31.34
C ALA A 13 21.05 0.40 30.15
N ASP A 14 20.19 0.69 29.16
CA ASP A 14 19.94 -0.16 28.00
C ASP A 14 20.76 0.22 26.77
N LEU A 15 21.41 1.40 26.76
CA LEU A 15 22.25 1.84 25.64
C LEU A 15 23.36 0.82 25.28
N PRO A 16 24.13 0.25 26.23
CA PRO A 16 25.14 -0.76 25.89
C PRO A 16 24.55 -2.01 25.23
N ARG A 17 23.35 -2.43 25.66
CA ARG A 17 22.61 -3.55 25.05
C ARG A 17 22.23 -3.21 23.61
N LEU A 18 21.63 -2.04 23.38
CA LEU A 18 21.23 -1.58 22.05
C LEU A 18 22.43 -1.53 21.09
N GLN A 19 23.54 -0.94 21.54
CA GLN A 19 24.76 -0.84 20.74
C GLN A 19 25.34 -2.22 20.39
N ALA A 20 25.37 -3.15 21.34
CA ALA A 20 25.81 -4.52 21.10
C ALA A 20 24.90 -5.22 20.08
N MET A 21 23.57 -5.14 20.26
CA MET A 21 22.60 -5.72 19.33
C MET A 21 22.76 -5.15 17.92
N ILE A 22 22.88 -3.83 17.76
CA ILE A 22 23.11 -3.20 16.47
C ILE A 22 24.40 -3.73 15.84
N ALA A 23 25.50 -3.75 16.60
CA ALA A 23 26.80 -4.14 16.10
C ALA A 23 26.85 -5.61 15.64
N THR A 24 26.24 -6.52 16.39
CA THR A 24 26.37 -7.96 16.13
C THR A 24 25.27 -8.51 15.23
N ALA A 25 24.03 -8.03 15.38
CA ALA A 25 22.87 -8.61 14.70
C ALA A 25 22.39 -7.77 13.51
N TYR A 26 22.50 -6.45 13.57
CA TYR A 26 21.89 -5.58 12.57
C TYR A 26 22.88 -5.06 11.51
N LEU A 27 24.07 -4.59 11.91
CA LEU A 27 25.04 -4.02 10.96
C LEU A 27 25.43 -4.97 9.82
N PRO A 28 25.77 -6.25 10.07
CA PRO A 28 26.14 -7.17 8.99
C PRO A 28 24.97 -7.39 8.01
N ALA A 29 23.75 -7.56 8.54
CA ALA A 29 22.55 -7.77 7.74
C ALA A 29 22.14 -6.51 6.96
N ALA A 30 22.29 -5.32 7.55
CA ALA A 30 22.06 -4.04 6.88
C ALA A 30 23.05 -3.83 5.72
N ALA A 31 24.33 -4.12 5.94
CA ALA A 31 25.37 -4.05 4.91
C ALA A 31 25.10 -5.03 3.75
N ALA A 32 24.69 -6.27 4.06
CA ALA A 32 24.31 -7.26 3.04
C ALA A 32 23.12 -6.81 2.17
N ARG A 33 22.26 -5.92 2.70
CA ARG A 33 21.14 -5.30 1.97
C ARG A 33 21.52 -3.99 1.28
N GLY A 34 22.78 -3.55 1.38
CA GLY A 34 23.30 -2.36 0.72
C GLY A 34 23.25 -1.07 1.55
N LEU A 35 22.90 -1.13 2.83
CA LEU A 35 22.99 0.02 3.74
C LEU A 35 24.40 0.15 4.30
N THR A 36 25.02 1.32 4.13
CA THR A 36 26.33 1.62 4.72
C THR A 36 26.16 2.56 5.90
N LEU A 37 26.62 2.17 7.10
CA LEU A 37 26.68 3.08 8.25
C LEU A 37 27.79 4.11 8.02
N VAL A 38 27.44 5.38 8.09
CA VAL A 38 28.36 6.52 7.90
C VAL A 38 28.82 7.10 9.23
N ASP A 39 27.89 7.24 10.17
CA ASP A 39 28.15 7.84 11.47
C ASP A 39 27.22 7.27 12.54
N SER A 40 27.67 7.33 13.80
CA SER A 40 26.91 6.94 14.98
C SER A 40 27.28 7.83 16.15
N ALA A 41 26.28 8.46 16.77
CA ALA A 41 26.50 9.39 17.88
C ALA A 41 25.46 9.21 19.00
N VAL A 42 25.81 9.56 20.23
CA VAL A 42 24.91 9.53 21.38
C VAL A 42 24.74 10.95 21.91
N SER A 43 23.49 11.33 22.19
CA SER A 43 23.12 12.63 22.76
C SER A 43 22.15 12.47 23.93
N PRO A 44 22.26 13.26 25.01
CA PRO A 44 23.41 14.10 25.35
C PRO A 44 24.68 13.26 25.60
N PRO A 45 25.89 13.85 25.57
CA PRO A 45 27.15 13.15 25.85
C PRO A 45 27.37 12.91 27.36
N LEU A 46 26.30 12.69 28.12
CA LEU A 46 26.32 12.34 29.53
C LEU A 46 25.00 11.65 29.94
N VAL A 47 25.03 10.84 31.00
CA VAL A 47 23.82 10.25 31.58
C VAL A 47 23.05 11.32 32.36
N LEU A 48 21.75 11.43 32.11
CA LEU A 48 20.83 12.26 32.87
C LEU A 48 20.02 11.38 33.84
N VAL A 49 19.53 11.97 34.93
CA VAL A 49 18.83 11.24 36.01
C VAL A 49 17.52 10.63 35.52
N ASP A 50 16.66 11.43 34.88
CA ASP A 50 15.30 11.02 34.47
C ASP A 50 15.02 11.28 32.99
N ARG A 51 16.05 11.23 32.14
CA ARG A 51 15.88 11.43 30.69
C ARG A 51 16.60 10.36 29.88
N PRO A 52 15.98 9.87 28.78
CA PRO A 52 16.64 8.93 27.89
C PRO A 52 17.84 9.57 27.20
N LEU A 53 18.74 8.72 26.72
CA LEU A 53 19.75 9.06 25.74
C LEU A 53 19.16 8.78 24.35
N THR A 54 19.61 9.52 23.35
CA THR A 54 19.30 9.28 21.95
C THR A 54 20.54 8.73 21.26
N LEU A 55 20.42 7.53 20.69
CA LEU A 55 21.36 6.98 19.72
C LEU A 55 20.94 7.44 18.32
N TRP A 56 21.86 8.11 17.64
CA TRP A 56 21.72 8.53 16.25
C TRP A 56 22.56 7.63 15.36
N LEU A 57 21.97 7.15 14.27
CA LEU A 57 22.66 6.38 13.24
C LEU A 57 22.41 7.02 11.89
N GLN A 58 23.47 7.30 11.14
CA GLN A 58 23.37 7.82 9.78
C GLN A 58 23.81 6.75 8.78
N TRP A 59 22.96 6.49 7.79
CA TRP A 59 23.20 5.51 6.74
C TRP A 59 23.17 6.12 5.35
N GLU A 60 23.77 5.40 4.41
CA GLU A 60 23.72 5.67 2.98
C GLU A 60 23.18 4.49 2.19
N LEU A 61 22.37 4.82 1.19
CA LEU A 61 21.97 3.94 0.10
C LEU A 61 22.34 4.62 -1.23
N ALA A 62 22.82 3.83 -2.20
CA ALA A 62 23.35 4.37 -3.46
C ALA A 62 22.33 5.25 -4.21
N ASN A 63 21.10 4.76 -4.34
CA ASN A 63 20.00 5.38 -5.08
C ASN A 63 18.66 4.77 -4.64
N VAL A 64 17.56 5.19 -5.28
CA VAL A 64 16.20 4.70 -4.99
C VAL A 64 15.98 3.24 -5.37
N GLU A 65 16.70 2.73 -6.38
CA GLU A 65 16.65 1.31 -6.74
C GLU A 65 17.24 0.44 -5.61
N ALA A 66 18.42 0.83 -5.09
CA ALA A 66 19.04 0.18 -3.95
C ALA A 66 18.14 0.25 -2.70
N PHE A 67 17.41 1.35 -2.50
CA PHE A 67 16.39 1.44 -1.45
C PHE A 67 15.32 0.37 -1.60
N TRP A 68 14.71 0.24 -2.78
CA TRP A 68 13.65 -0.75 -3.00
C TRP A 68 14.16 -2.19 -2.90
N ILE A 69 15.38 -2.47 -3.33
CA ILE A 69 16.03 -3.77 -3.12
C ILE A 69 16.17 -4.05 -1.61
N ALA A 70 16.75 -3.12 -0.85
CA ALA A 70 16.94 -3.27 0.59
C ALA A 70 15.60 -3.45 1.33
N ARG A 71 14.59 -2.66 0.93
CA ARG A 71 13.24 -2.68 1.47
C ARG A 71 12.50 -3.99 1.19
N ASN A 72 12.64 -4.52 -0.02
CA ASN A 72 12.07 -5.81 -0.40
C ASN A 72 12.75 -6.97 0.36
N ILE A 73 14.08 -7.00 0.43
CA ILE A 73 14.80 -8.03 1.17
C ILE A 73 14.44 -7.96 2.66
N GLY A 74 14.50 -6.77 3.27
CA GLY A 74 14.19 -6.59 4.69
C GLY A 74 12.73 -6.88 5.05
N GLY A 75 11.79 -6.53 4.18
CA GLY A 75 10.37 -6.82 4.38
C GLY A 75 10.02 -8.31 4.31
N ASN A 76 10.83 -9.11 3.61
CA ASN A 76 10.63 -10.56 3.48
C ASN A 76 11.52 -11.37 4.43
N ASP A 77 12.39 -10.74 5.21
CA ASP A 77 13.23 -11.38 6.22
C ASP A 77 12.62 -11.18 7.62
N PRO A 78 12.03 -12.24 8.23
CA PRO A 78 11.43 -12.14 9.56
C PRO A 78 12.43 -11.71 10.64
N SER A 79 13.73 -11.91 10.44
CA SER A 79 14.76 -11.51 11.41
C SER A 79 14.88 -9.98 11.54
N VAL A 80 14.57 -9.23 10.48
CA VAL A 80 14.57 -7.75 10.51
C VAL A 80 13.43 -7.25 11.38
N ALA A 81 12.22 -7.78 11.19
CA ALA A 81 11.06 -7.44 12.02
C ALA A 81 11.27 -7.88 13.48
N ALA A 82 11.84 -9.08 13.71
CA ALA A 82 12.14 -9.57 15.04
C ALA A 82 13.17 -8.70 15.78
N PHE A 83 14.24 -8.27 15.10
CA PHE A 83 15.24 -7.37 15.67
C PHE A 83 14.60 -6.06 16.16
N TRP A 84 13.82 -5.40 15.29
CA TRP A 84 13.20 -4.13 15.64
C TRP A 84 12.10 -4.28 16.68
N SER A 85 11.35 -5.39 16.67
CA SER A 85 10.39 -5.71 17.74
C SER A 85 11.07 -5.92 19.09
N GLU A 86 12.30 -6.47 19.13
CA GLU A 86 13.06 -6.58 20.37
C GLU A 86 13.51 -5.20 20.86
N VAL A 87 13.98 -4.34 19.96
CA VAL A 87 14.34 -2.94 20.28
C VAL A 87 13.12 -2.17 20.81
N ASP A 88 11.97 -2.31 20.17
CA ASP A 88 10.69 -1.71 20.59
C ASP A 88 10.27 -2.14 22.01
N GLY A 89 10.73 -3.32 22.46
CA GLY A 89 10.44 -3.83 23.80
C GLY A 89 11.16 -3.08 24.94
N PHE A 90 12.19 -2.28 24.63
CA PHE A 90 12.94 -1.55 25.67
C PHE A 90 13.34 -0.11 25.30
N CYS A 91 13.28 0.31 24.03
CA CYS A 91 13.46 1.71 23.69
C CYS A 91 12.24 2.53 24.10
N VAL A 92 12.45 3.82 24.36
CA VAL A 92 11.37 4.78 24.66
C VAL A 92 10.63 5.14 23.38
N ASP A 93 11.36 5.42 22.31
CA ASP A 93 10.83 5.75 21.00
C ASP A 93 11.91 5.55 19.93
N ARG A 94 11.50 5.30 18.69
CA ARG A 94 12.43 5.30 17.56
C ARG A 94 11.80 5.82 16.28
N GLU A 95 12.63 6.36 15.41
CA GLU A 95 12.18 6.90 14.14
C GLU A 95 13.28 6.82 13.08
N ARG A 96 12.93 6.31 11.90
CA ARG A 96 13.71 6.45 10.67
C ARG A 96 13.20 7.61 9.84
N SER A 97 14.11 8.45 9.39
CA SER A 97 13.85 9.57 8.49
C SER A 97 14.83 9.54 7.30
N TYR A 98 14.47 10.22 6.22
CA TYR A 98 15.32 10.34 5.04
C TYR A 98 15.66 11.80 4.81
N LEU A 99 16.94 12.07 4.58
CA LEU A 99 17.47 13.42 4.56
C LEU A 99 17.79 13.83 3.13
N LEU A 100 17.42 15.06 2.78
CA LEU A 100 18.07 15.78 1.71
C LEU A 100 19.39 16.33 2.28
N PRO A 101 20.56 16.01 1.70
CA PRO A 101 21.82 16.61 2.15
C PRO A 101 21.74 18.13 2.10
N ASP A 102 22.43 18.82 3.01
CA ASP A 102 22.56 20.27 2.93
C ASP A 102 23.20 20.65 1.60
N GLN A 103 22.60 21.62 0.93
CA GLN A 103 23.03 22.12 -0.38
C GLN A 103 23.02 23.64 -0.31
N PRO A 104 23.97 24.34 -0.96
CA PRO A 104 24.01 25.79 -0.94
C PRO A 104 22.66 26.39 -1.38
N ALA A 105 22.29 27.52 -0.77
CA ALA A 105 20.96 28.16 -0.77
C ALA A 105 20.31 28.41 -2.16
N HIS A 106 21.06 28.26 -3.26
CA HIS A 106 20.55 28.34 -4.63
C HIS A 106 19.90 27.03 -5.14
N SER A 107 19.77 26.01 -4.29
CA SER A 107 19.17 24.70 -4.61
C SER A 107 17.73 24.52 -4.09
N ALA A 108 17.04 25.60 -3.71
CA ALA A 108 15.59 25.57 -3.37
C ALA A 108 14.71 24.89 -4.45
N ALA A 109 15.25 24.63 -5.63
CA ALA A 109 14.68 23.83 -6.70
C ALA A 109 14.51 22.31 -6.38
N LEU A 110 15.15 21.76 -5.35
CA LEU A 110 15.06 20.32 -5.01
C LEU A 110 13.85 19.96 -4.14
N LEU A 111 13.29 20.92 -3.39
CA LEU A 111 12.07 20.71 -2.61
C LEU A 111 10.87 21.05 -3.47
N THR A 112 10.32 20.03 -4.14
CA THR A 112 9.09 20.18 -4.93
C THR A 112 7.94 20.56 -4.01
N ARG A 113 7.12 21.52 -4.46
CA ARG A 113 5.92 21.92 -3.73
C ARG A 113 4.75 21.05 -4.18
N PRO A 114 3.81 20.73 -3.28
CA PRO A 114 2.58 20.05 -3.67
C PRO A 114 1.78 20.91 -4.63
N THR A 115 1.16 20.27 -5.61
CA THR A 115 0.11 20.86 -6.44
C THR A 115 -1.20 20.86 -5.65
N SER A 116 -1.96 21.96 -5.72
CA SER A 116 -3.29 22.00 -5.10
C SER A 116 -4.22 20.98 -5.75
N LEU A 117 -4.83 20.13 -4.93
CA LEU A 117 -5.80 19.13 -5.39
C LEU A 117 -7.24 19.65 -5.42
N SER A 118 -7.50 20.87 -4.95
CA SER A 118 -8.87 21.38 -4.74
C SER A 118 -9.77 21.31 -5.96
N ALA A 119 -9.21 21.44 -7.17
CA ALA A 119 -9.96 21.36 -8.43
C ALA A 119 -10.30 19.92 -8.87
N TYR A 120 -9.67 18.91 -8.26
CA TYR A 120 -9.78 17.50 -8.64
C TYR A 120 -10.53 16.66 -7.60
N LEU A 121 -10.73 17.17 -6.37
CA LEU A 121 -11.41 16.41 -5.32
C LEU A 121 -12.88 16.19 -5.68
N VAL A 122 -13.34 14.96 -5.52
CA VAL A 122 -14.73 14.55 -5.77
C VAL A 122 -15.28 13.77 -4.59
N ARG A 123 -16.61 13.68 -4.52
CA ARG A 123 -17.32 12.72 -3.67
C ARG A 123 -17.92 11.65 -4.57
N PRO A 124 -17.30 10.46 -4.68
CA PRO A 124 -17.82 9.40 -5.52
C PRO A 124 -19.25 9.03 -5.11
N GLY A 125 -20.13 8.85 -6.10
CA GLY A 125 -21.47 8.33 -5.88
C GLY A 125 -21.51 6.81 -5.84
N GLY A 126 -22.61 6.25 -5.31
CA GLY A 126 -22.87 4.82 -5.35
C GLY A 126 -22.16 3.97 -4.27
N TRP A 127 -22.39 2.67 -4.35
CA TRP A 127 -21.76 1.62 -3.55
C TRP A 127 -20.83 0.80 -4.43
N ARG A 128 -19.54 0.82 -4.10
CA ARG A 128 -18.50 0.13 -4.84
C ARG A 128 -18.06 -1.13 -4.12
N GLU A 129 -17.88 -2.18 -4.87
CA GLU A 129 -17.25 -3.42 -4.43
C GLU A 129 -16.07 -3.74 -5.34
N THR A 130 -15.01 -4.29 -4.75
CA THR A 130 -13.85 -4.81 -5.49
C THR A 130 -13.54 -6.21 -5.00
N ALA A 131 -13.09 -7.05 -5.92
CA ALA A 131 -12.68 -8.40 -5.61
C ALA A 131 -11.39 -8.81 -6.31
N GLN A 132 -10.53 -9.49 -5.57
CA GLN A 132 -9.33 -10.14 -6.10
C GLN A 132 -9.56 -11.64 -6.14
N LEU A 133 -9.50 -12.24 -7.33
CA LEU A 133 -9.85 -13.64 -7.56
C LEU A 133 -8.59 -14.47 -7.80
N TYR A 134 -8.46 -15.60 -7.09
CA TYR A 134 -7.31 -16.50 -7.21
C TYR A 134 -7.77 -17.81 -7.83
N LEU A 135 -7.36 -18.09 -9.07
CA LEU A 135 -7.64 -19.37 -9.71
C LEU A 135 -6.96 -20.53 -8.96
N ARG A 136 -7.56 -21.72 -9.04
CA ARG A 136 -6.92 -22.95 -8.56
C ARG A 136 -5.65 -23.24 -9.34
N THR A 137 -4.67 -23.81 -8.64
CA THR A 137 -3.43 -24.30 -9.26
C THR A 137 -3.77 -25.29 -10.37
N GLY A 138 -3.19 -25.08 -11.55
CA GLY A 138 -3.44 -25.93 -12.72
C GLY A 138 -4.74 -25.62 -13.48
N ALA A 139 -5.40 -24.48 -13.21
CA ALA A 139 -6.54 -24.03 -14.01
C ALA A 139 -6.15 -23.90 -15.49
N ASP A 140 -6.79 -24.73 -16.32
CA ASP A 140 -6.61 -24.74 -17.76
C ASP A 140 -7.33 -23.56 -18.45
N GLU A 141 -7.12 -23.45 -19.75
CA GLU A 141 -7.71 -22.40 -20.58
C GLU A 141 -9.25 -22.41 -20.55
N ASN A 142 -9.87 -23.58 -20.44
CA ASN A 142 -11.32 -23.70 -20.37
C ASN A 142 -11.86 -23.21 -19.01
N ALA A 143 -11.17 -23.51 -17.91
CA ALA A 143 -11.48 -22.99 -16.59
C ALA A 143 -11.36 -21.47 -16.56
N ARG A 144 -10.28 -20.91 -17.12
CA ARG A 144 -10.07 -19.45 -17.25
C ARG A 144 -11.23 -18.81 -18.01
N ARG A 145 -11.52 -19.31 -19.21
CA ARG A 145 -12.62 -18.82 -20.04
C ARG A 145 -13.97 -18.88 -19.33
N THR A 146 -14.23 -19.97 -18.60
CA THR A 146 -15.49 -20.11 -17.84
C THR A 146 -15.63 -19.04 -16.75
N VAL A 147 -14.53 -18.69 -16.07
CA VAL A 147 -14.52 -17.60 -15.08
C VAL A 147 -14.72 -16.27 -15.79
N GLU A 148 -13.98 -15.99 -16.87
CA GLU A 148 -14.07 -14.76 -17.65
C GLU A 148 -15.48 -14.54 -18.24
N ASP A 149 -16.12 -15.59 -18.74
CA ASP A 149 -17.50 -15.56 -19.24
C ASP A 149 -18.49 -15.17 -18.13
N VAL A 150 -18.27 -15.65 -16.90
CA VAL A 150 -19.09 -15.26 -15.74
C VAL A 150 -18.86 -13.81 -15.34
N LEU A 151 -17.60 -13.35 -15.31
CA LEU A 151 -17.27 -11.95 -15.01
C LEU A 151 -17.89 -11.03 -16.07
N ALA A 152 -17.81 -11.38 -17.36
CA ALA A 152 -18.46 -10.63 -18.43
C ALA A 152 -20.01 -10.66 -18.31
N GLY A 153 -20.58 -11.83 -18.05
CA GLY A 153 -22.03 -12.03 -17.92
C GLY A 153 -22.66 -11.35 -16.70
N ALA A 154 -21.86 -11.01 -15.69
CA ALA A 154 -22.33 -10.30 -14.50
C ALA A 154 -22.82 -8.86 -14.78
N ALA A 155 -22.60 -8.32 -15.99
CA ALA A 155 -23.25 -7.09 -16.45
C ALA A 155 -24.79 -7.18 -16.41
N GLY A 156 -25.35 -8.39 -16.42
CA GLY A 156 -26.78 -8.65 -16.27
C GLY A 156 -27.29 -8.66 -14.82
N LEU A 157 -26.45 -8.39 -13.82
CA LEU A 157 -26.87 -8.34 -12.41
C LEU A 157 -27.90 -7.22 -12.20
N PRO A 158 -28.99 -7.49 -11.46
CA PRO A 158 -30.05 -6.50 -11.31
C PRO A 158 -29.56 -5.30 -10.51
N GLY A 159 -29.81 -4.10 -11.03
CA GLY A 159 -29.45 -2.84 -10.38
C GLY A 159 -27.95 -2.49 -10.43
N LEU A 160 -27.11 -3.30 -11.09
CA LEU A 160 -25.72 -2.98 -11.35
C LEU A 160 -25.64 -1.75 -12.28
N SER A 161 -24.94 -0.71 -11.86
CA SER A 161 -24.75 0.52 -12.65
C SER A 161 -23.57 0.38 -13.61
N PHE A 162 -22.48 -0.20 -13.12
CA PHE A 162 -21.28 -0.44 -13.89
C PHE A 162 -20.52 -1.64 -13.35
N GLN A 163 -19.80 -2.34 -14.22
CA GLN A 163 -18.78 -3.29 -13.80
C GLN A 163 -17.58 -3.23 -14.70
N GLN A 164 -16.45 -3.65 -14.16
CA GLN A 164 -15.24 -3.90 -14.92
C GLN A 164 -14.46 -5.03 -14.29
N TRP A 165 -13.79 -5.81 -15.10
CA TRP A 165 -12.81 -6.77 -14.62
C TRP A 165 -11.59 -6.74 -15.55
N GLY A 166 -10.46 -7.20 -15.02
CA GLY A 166 -9.23 -7.29 -15.79
C GLY A 166 -8.31 -8.38 -15.26
N THR A 167 -7.55 -8.98 -16.17
CA THR A 167 -6.47 -9.91 -15.82
C THR A 167 -5.32 -9.13 -15.22
N ASN A 168 -4.94 -9.47 -13.99
CA ASN A 168 -3.82 -8.80 -13.32
C ASN A 168 -2.52 -9.13 -14.06
N SER A 169 -1.69 -8.11 -14.30
CA SER A 169 -0.45 -8.25 -15.08
C SER A 169 0.69 -8.92 -14.28
N VAL A 170 0.52 -9.06 -12.96
CA VAL A 170 1.44 -9.76 -12.07
C VAL A 170 0.65 -10.67 -11.15
N THR A 171 1.28 -11.76 -10.69
CA THR A 171 0.74 -12.62 -9.63
C THR A 171 1.46 -12.42 -8.29
N ASP A 172 2.55 -11.65 -8.29
CA ASP A 172 3.33 -11.31 -7.10
C ASP A 172 2.57 -10.32 -6.21
N PHE A 173 3.03 -10.18 -4.95
CA PHE A 173 2.43 -9.28 -3.96
C PHE A 173 0.91 -9.46 -3.81
N GLY A 174 0.45 -10.72 -3.81
CA GLY A 174 -0.94 -11.05 -3.48
C GLY A 174 -1.99 -10.57 -4.48
N ALA A 175 -1.62 -10.14 -5.70
CA ALA A 175 -2.54 -9.58 -6.69
C ALA A 175 -3.70 -10.53 -7.09
N GLY A 176 -3.46 -11.84 -7.09
CA GLY A 176 -4.41 -12.79 -7.69
C GLY A 176 -4.40 -12.72 -9.21
N HIS A 177 -5.37 -13.40 -9.84
CA HIS A 177 -5.44 -13.54 -11.30
C HIS A 177 -6.31 -12.46 -11.94
N TYR A 178 -7.39 -12.06 -11.26
CA TYR A 178 -8.32 -11.05 -11.74
C TYR A 178 -8.66 -10.04 -10.65
N THR A 179 -8.74 -8.77 -11.06
CA THR A 179 -9.48 -7.74 -10.32
C THR A 179 -10.89 -7.66 -10.92
N TRP A 180 -11.92 -7.64 -10.08
CA TRP A 180 -13.32 -7.43 -10.49
C TRP A 180 -13.95 -6.34 -9.64
N ASP A 181 -14.44 -5.29 -10.30
CA ASP A 181 -15.07 -4.14 -9.66
C ASP A 181 -16.53 -4.02 -10.07
N LEU A 182 -17.38 -3.72 -9.09
CA LEU A 182 -18.82 -3.59 -9.23
C LEU A 182 -19.26 -2.26 -8.64
N LEU A 183 -20.16 -1.56 -9.35
CA LEU A 183 -20.77 -0.31 -8.89
C LEU A 183 -22.28 -0.44 -8.88
N TYR A 184 -22.86 -0.20 -7.72
CA TYR A 184 -24.30 -0.15 -7.49
C TYR A 184 -24.73 1.26 -7.05
N PRO A 185 -26.02 1.62 -7.13
CA PRO A 185 -26.52 2.86 -6.56
C PRO A 185 -26.37 2.93 -5.03
N ASP A 186 -26.50 1.78 -4.35
CA ASP A 186 -26.38 1.64 -2.91
C ASP A 186 -26.10 0.18 -2.50
N ALA A 187 -25.74 -0.01 -1.23
CA ALA A 187 -25.41 -1.32 -0.67
C ALA A 187 -26.61 -2.28 -0.61
N ALA A 188 -27.84 -1.76 -0.55
CA ALA A 188 -29.04 -2.60 -0.53
C ALA A 188 -29.30 -3.22 -1.92
N THR A 189 -29.06 -2.45 -2.98
CA THR A 189 -29.12 -2.90 -4.37
C THR A 189 -28.06 -3.96 -4.64
N ALA A 190 -26.83 -3.76 -4.14
CA ALA A 190 -25.79 -4.78 -4.21
C ALA A 190 -26.19 -6.09 -3.50
N ALA A 191 -26.74 -6.00 -2.28
CA ALA A 191 -27.24 -7.16 -1.56
C ALA A 191 -28.36 -7.90 -2.32
N ALA A 192 -29.29 -7.16 -2.95
CA ALA A 192 -30.34 -7.74 -3.79
C ALA A 192 -29.77 -8.41 -5.05
N ALA A 193 -28.73 -7.83 -5.66
CA ALA A 193 -28.01 -8.43 -6.78
C ALA A 193 -27.34 -9.75 -6.38
N HIS A 194 -26.69 -9.80 -5.20
CA HIS A 194 -26.13 -11.03 -4.66
C HIS A 194 -27.19 -12.08 -4.34
N ALA A 195 -28.41 -11.70 -3.98
CA ALA A 195 -29.51 -12.63 -3.76
C ALA A 195 -30.16 -13.15 -5.07
N SER A 196 -29.80 -12.59 -6.22
CA SER A 196 -30.43 -12.92 -7.51
C SER A 196 -30.09 -14.34 -8.01
N PRO A 197 -30.94 -14.95 -8.87
CA PRO A 197 -30.63 -16.22 -9.51
C PRO A 197 -29.34 -16.19 -10.34
N LEU A 198 -29.05 -15.07 -11.02
CA LEU A 198 -27.81 -14.92 -11.80
C LEU A 198 -26.60 -15.08 -10.88
N TRP A 199 -26.59 -14.40 -9.72
CA TRP A 199 -25.50 -14.52 -8.76
C TRP A 199 -25.41 -15.90 -8.12
N GLN A 200 -26.51 -16.39 -7.56
CA GLN A 200 -26.52 -17.61 -6.74
C GLN A 200 -26.33 -18.88 -7.57
N GLN A 201 -26.88 -18.92 -8.79
CA GLN A 201 -26.90 -20.13 -9.62
C GLN A 201 -25.82 -20.13 -10.71
N HIS A 202 -25.22 -18.97 -11.04
CA HIS A 202 -24.21 -18.88 -12.11
C HIS A 202 -22.88 -18.33 -11.59
N VAL A 203 -22.86 -17.14 -10.96
CA VAL A 203 -21.61 -16.51 -10.51
C VAL A 203 -20.91 -17.34 -9.43
N MET A 204 -21.57 -17.53 -8.27
CA MET A 204 -20.93 -18.17 -7.12
C MET A 204 -20.53 -19.64 -7.36
N PRO A 205 -21.31 -20.48 -8.07
CA PRO A 205 -20.88 -21.85 -8.39
C PRO A 205 -19.60 -21.90 -9.23
N VAL A 206 -19.43 -20.99 -10.20
CA VAL A 206 -18.21 -20.91 -11.01
C VAL A 206 -17.02 -20.47 -10.17
N LEU A 207 -17.17 -19.41 -9.36
CA LEU A 207 -16.10 -18.97 -8.46
C LEU A 207 -15.68 -20.09 -7.50
N ARG A 208 -16.62 -20.77 -6.84
CA ARG A 208 -16.31 -21.89 -5.92
C ARG A 208 -15.60 -23.04 -6.62
N LYS A 209 -15.98 -23.34 -7.86
CA LYS A 209 -15.40 -24.44 -8.63
C LYS A 209 -13.97 -24.12 -9.08
N TYR A 210 -13.75 -22.94 -9.65
CA TYR A 210 -12.51 -22.63 -10.37
C TYR A 210 -11.55 -21.71 -9.62
N CYS A 211 -12.00 -20.97 -8.62
CA CYS A 211 -11.14 -20.17 -7.75
C CYS A 211 -10.75 -20.97 -6.49
N ALA A 212 -9.47 -20.87 -6.11
CA ALA A 212 -8.97 -21.35 -4.83
C ALA A 212 -9.45 -20.48 -3.67
N SER A 213 -9.49 -19.16 -3.89
CA SER A 213 -9.94 -18.16 -2.93
C SER A 213 -10.29 -16.86 -3.66
N TRP A 214 -10.89 -15.92 -2.93
CA TRP A 214 -11.06 -14.53 -3.35
C TRP A 214 -11.20 -13.61 -2.14
N SER A 215 -10.79 -12.36 -2.32
CA SER A 215 -11.11 -11.28 -1.37
C SER A 215 -12.21 -10.43 -1.98
N ALA A 216 -13.33 -10.22 -1.27
CA ALA A 216 -14.47 -9.44 -1.71
C ALA A 216 -14.79 -8.32 -0.71
N LEU A 217 -14.69 -7.07 -1.17
CA LEU A 217 -14.68 -5.90 -0.29
C LEU A 217 -15.65 -4.83 -0.80
N GLY A 218 -16.53 -4.37 0.08
CA GLY A 218 -17.28 -3.13 -0.08
C GLY A 218 -16.45 -1.94 0.38
N LEU A 219 -16.62 -0.77 -0.25
CA LEU A 219 -15.68 0.34 -0.12
C LEU A 219 -16.32 1.60 0.47
N ASP A 220 -15.96 1.90 1.73
CA ASP A 220 -16.33 3.14 2.40
C ASP A 220 -15.29 4.23 2.10
N THR A 221 -15.61 5.16 1.20
CA THR A 221 -14.67 6.19 0.74
C THR A 221 -14.22 7.12 1.87
N ILE A 222 -12.90 7.30 2.00
CA ILE A 222 -12.27 8.30 2.85
C ILE A 222 -12.01 9.57 2.05
N GLY A 223 -11.43 9.43 0.85
CA GLY A 223 -11.13 10.54 -0.05
C GLY A 223 -10.88 10.05 -1.48
N ALA A 224 -11.20 10.90 -2.45
CA ALA A 224 -11.03 10.60 -3.86
C ALA A 224 -10.79 11.87 -4.68
N GLY A 225 -10.21 11.69 -5.86
CA GLY A 225 -10.05 12.77 -6.81
C GLY A 225 -9.83 12.27 -8.24
N LEU A 226 -10.18 13.13 -9.19
CA LEU A 226 -10.13 12.86 -10.61
C LEU A 226 -9.40 14.00 -11.33
N ARG A 227 -8.22 13.73 -11.90
CA ARG A 227 -7.60 14.65 -12.86
C ARG A 227 -8.15 14.43 -14.26
N ASN A 228 -8.59 13.22 -14.59
CA ASN A 228 -9.18 12.90 -15.88
C ASN A 228 -10.25 11.81 -15.75
N SER A 229 -11.51 12.21 -15.57
CA SER A 229 -12.65 11.27 -15.50
C SER A 229 -12.91 10.49 -16.78
N LYS A 230 -12.30 10.87 -17.90
CA LYS A 230 -12.44 10.21 -19.21
C LYS A 230 -11.13 9.57 -19.66
N LEU A 231 -10.31 9.13 -18.71
CA LEU A 231 -9.07 8.41 -19.03
C LEU A 231 -9.41 7.15 -19.85
N THR A 232 -8.71 6.94 -20.96
CA THR A 232 -8.88 5.76 -21.82
C THR A 232 -7.57 5.03 -22.00
N GLY A 233 -7.61 3.70 -22.08
CA GLY A 233 -6.42 2.86 -22.32
C GLY A 233 -5.37 2.91 -21.21
N GLY A 234 -5.80 3.22 -19.98
CA GLY A 234 -4.90 3.36 -18.83
C GLY A 234 -4.58 2.04 -18.12
N VAL A 235 -3.91 2.17 -16.97
CA VAL A 235 -3.70 1.08 -16.01
C VAL A 235 -4.45 1.41 -14.73
N LYS A 236 -5.28 0.47 -14.25
CA LYS A 236 -5.86 0.54 -12.92
C LYS A 236 -4.99 -0.25 -11.95
N ARG A 237 -4.67 0.37 -10.83
CA ARG A 237 -4.03 -0.28 -9.68
C ARG A 237 -5.04 -0.38 -8.53
N THR A 238 -5.14 -1.56 -7.94
CA THR A 238 -5.94 -1.84 -6.74
C THR A 238 -5.01 -2.41 -5.68
N ALA A 239 -4.62 -1.59 -4.71
CA ALA A 239 -3.79 -2.02 -3.60
C ALA A 239 -4.63 -2.27 -2.35
N LEU A 240 -4.51 -3.45 -1.74
CA LEU A 240 -5.19 -3.78 -0.49
C LEU A 240 -4.18 -3.79 0.64
N PHE A 241 -4.52 -3.09 1.71
CA PHE A 241 -3.68 -2.97 2.90
C PHE A 241 -4.43 -3.48 4.12
N ARG A 242 -3.68 -4.08 5.04
CA ARG A 242 -4.19 -4.44 6.36
C ARG A 242 -3.32 -3.83 7.44
N ARG A 243 -3.95 -3.46 8.54
CA ARG A 243 -3.24 -2.94 9.71
C ARG A 243 -2.37 -4.05 10.29
N LEU A 244 -1.19 -3.66 10.76
CA LEU A 244 -0.31 -4.53 11.51
C LEU A 244 -1.04 -4.98 12.79
N ALA A 245 -0.90 -6.26 13.16
CA ALA A 245 -1.52 -6.78 14.36
C ALA A 245 -1.03 -6.03 15.61
N GLY A 246 -1.96 -5.55 16.43
CA GLY A 246 -1.64 -4.75 17.62
C GLY A 246 -1.28 -3.29 17.34
N ALA A 247 -1.34 -2.83 16.09
CA ALA A 247 -1.10 -1.42 15.77
C ALA A 247 -2.15 -0.51 16.43
N ASP A 248 -1.67 0.59 16.99
CA ASP A 248 -2.52 1.63 17.58
C ASP A 248 -3.40 2.29 16.51
N GLY A 249 -4.72 2.28 16.74
CA GLY A 249 -5.70 2.94 15.89
C GLY A 249 -5.46 4.45 15.76
N ALA A 250 -4.75 5.09 16.71
CA ALA A 250 -4.41 6.50 16.64
C ALA A 250 -3.49 6.85 15.45
N ARG A 251 -2.78 5.87 14.86
CA ARG A 251 -1.95 6.05 13.66
C ARG A 251 -2.77 6.10 12.35
N ALA A 252 -4.03 5.65 12.37
CA ALA A 252 -4.87 5.55 11.18
C ALA A 252 -5.07 6.90 10.45
N PRO A 253 -5.42 8.02 11.11
CA PRO A 253 -5.59 9.30 10.43
C PRO A 253 -4.31 9.80 9.73
N GLY A 254 -3.13 9.54 10.32
CA GLY A 254 -1.85 9.91 9.73
C GLY A 254 -1.57 9.13 8.45
N PHE A 255 -1.81 7.81 8.47
CA PHE A 255 -1.70 6.96 7.28
C PHE A 255 -2.67 7.37 6.16
N GLU A 256 -3.94 7.61 6.52
CA GLU A 256 -4.99 8.01 5.57
C GLU A 256 -4.63 9.36 4.91
N ALA A 257 -4.19 10.34 5.70
CA ALA A 257 -3.76 11.64 5.20
C ALA A 257 -2.52 11.54 4.30
N ALA A 258 -1.48 10.82 4.72
CA ALA A 258 -0.26 10.65 3.92
C ALA A 258 -0.54 9.95 2.58
N THR A 259 -1.42 8.95 2.57
CA THR A 259 -1.82 8.25 1.34
C THR A 259 -2.60 9.16 0.39
N LEU A 260 -3.54 9.95 0.92
CA LEU A 260 -4.33 10.91 0.13
C LEU A 260 -3.55 12.16 -0.32
N ASP A 261 -2.40 12.43 0.29
CA ASP A 261 -1.50 13.52 -0.12
C ASP A 261 -0.66 13.14 -1.35
N MET A 262 -0.44 11.85 -1.62
CA MET A 262 0.40 11.39 -2.75
C MET A 262 0.08 12.04 -4.11
N PRO A 263 -1.19 12.18 -4.54
CA PRO A 263 -1.51 12.77 -5.84
C PRO A 263 -1.13 14.24 -5.97
N ALA A 264 -0.91 14.96 -4.85
CA ALA A 264 -0.42 16.34 -4.88
C ALA A 264 1.05 16.43 -5.31
N HIS A 265 1.81 15.33 -5.16
CA HIS A 265 3.24 15.29 -5.47
C HIS A 265 3.57 14.41 -6.67
N ILE A 266 2.77 13.37 -6.90
CA ILE A 266 3.00 12.36 -7.94
C ILE A 266 1.95 12.53 -9.03
N ASP A 267 2.24 13.37 -10.03
CA ASP A 267 1.30 13.70 -11.11
C ASP A 267 0.96 12.51 -12.02
N SER A 268 1.72 11.41 -11.97
CA SER A 268 1.36 10.18 -12.69
C SER A 268 0.12 9.48 -12.11
N ILE A 269 -0.26 9.77 -10.85
CA ILE A 269 -1.53 9.36 -10.28
C ILE A 269 -2.63 10.26 -10.86
N ILE A 270 -3.36 9.74 -11.84
CA ILE A 270 -4.37 10.50 -12.59
C ILE A 270 -5.68 10.58 -11.82
N ASN A 271 -6.21 9.43 -11.42
CA ASN A 271 -7.43 9.33 -10.61
C ASN A 271 -7.12 8.46 -9.39
N TRP A 272 -7.74 8.73 -8.25
CA TRP A 272 -7.46 8.02 -7.02
C TRP A 272 -8.67 7.93 -6.10
N ARG A 273 -8.68 6.87 -5.27
CA ARG A 273 -9.66 6.68 -4.21
C ARG A 273 -9.04 5.86 -3.08
N LEU A 274 -9.09 6.40 -1.86
CA LEU A 274 -8.80 5.66 -0.64
C LEU A 274 -10.13 5.32 0.04
N SER A 275 -10.31 4.04 0.36
CA SER A 275 -11.49 3.55 1.06
C SER A 275 -11.09 2.68 2.24
N ARG A 276 -11.90 2.69 3.29
CA ARG A 276 -11.89 1.61 4.29
C ARG A 276 -12.61 0.40 3.70
N ALA A 277 -12.03 -0.77 3.91
CA ALA A 277 -12.54 -2.01 3.35
C ALA A 277 -13.56 -2.63 4.31
N ARG A 278 -14.73 -3.01 3.77
CA ARG A 278 -15.76 -3.79 4.46
C ARG A 278 -15.80 -5.19 3.84
N VAL A 279 -15.47 -6.21 4.62
CA VAL A 279 -15.58 -7.61 4.17
C VAL A 279 -17.05 -7.91 3.83
N LEU A 280 -17.28 -8.44 2.64
CA LEU A 280 -18.63 -8.78 2.15
C LEU A 280 -19.00 -10.22 2.52
N ASP A 281 -20.30 -10.51 2.56
CA ASP A 281 -20.83 -11.83 2.92
C ASP A 281 -20.42 -12.95 1.94
N TRP A 282 -20.03 -12.57 0.72
CA TRP A 282 -19.58 -13.51 -0.29
C TRP A 282 -18.06 -13.69 -0.32
N ASP A 283 -17.29 -13.01 0.54
CA ASP A 283 -15.84 -13.19 0.68
C ASP A 283 -15.47 -14.66 1.00
N SER A 284 -14.31 -15.11 0.52
CA SER A 284 -13.89 -16.51 0.74
C SER A 284 -13.24 -16.77 2.09
N GLY A 285 -13.07 -15.74 2.95
CA GLY A 285 -12.44 -15.81 4.26
C GLY A 285 -10.92 -16.02 4.23
N HIS A 286 -10.26 -15.76 3.09
CA HIS A 286 -8.84 -16.08 2.93
C HIS A 286 -7.92 -15.03 3.58
N GLN A 287 -8.24 -13.74 3.45
CA GLN A 287 -7.46 -12.64 4.00
C GLN A 287 -8.39 -11.48 4.39
N THR A 288 -8.05 -10.79 5.47
CA THR A 288 -8.71 -9.54 5.86
C THR A 288 -7.92 -8.35 5.37
N TRP A 289 -8.64 -7.32 4.95
CA TRP A 289 -8.11 -6.05 4.47
C TRP A 289 -8.82 -4.92 5.21
N ASP A 290 -8.08 -3.87 5.58
CA ASP A 290 -8.61 -2.69 6.27
C ASP A 290 -8.77 -1.51 5.30
N TYR A 291 -7.94 -1.45 4.25
CA TYR A 291 -7.94 -0.36 3.28
C TYR A 291 -7.84 -0.86 1.84
N VAL A 292 -8.44 -0.10 0.94
CA VAL A 292 -8.27 -0.22 -0.51
C VAL A 292 -7.81 1.13 -1.05
N TRP A 293 -6.63 1.13 -1.68
CA TRP A 293 -6.06 2.28 -2.36
C TRP A 293 -6.07 2.05 -3.86
N GLU A 294 -7.00 2.71 -4.54
CA GLU A 294 -7.19 2.63 -5.98
C GLU A 294 -6.52 3.81 -6.66
N GLN A 295 -5.76 3.55 -7.72
CA GLN A 295 -5.15 4.57 -8.57
C GLN A 295 -5.36 4.21 -10.05
N GLU A 296 -5.44 5.23 -10.88
CA GLU A 296 -5.37 5.08 -12.33
C GLU A 296 -4.19 5.87 -12.90
N TYR A 297 -3.53 5.27 -13.87
CA TYR A 297 -2.36 5.81 -14.55
C TYR A 297 -2.59 5.82 -16.06
N ALA A 298 -1.97 6.77 -16.76
CA ALA A 298 -1.99 6.81 -18.23
C ALA A 298 -1.23 5.64 -18.87
N SER A 299 -0.20 5.11 -18.19
CA SER A 299 0.60 3.99 -18.65
C SER A 299 1.24 3.26 -17.47
N LEU A 300 1.78 2.06 -17.74
CA LEU A 300 2.50 1.28 -16.74
C LEU A 300 3.77 1.99 -16.24
N ASP A 301 4.43 2.78 -17.09
CA ASP A 301 5.61 3.58 -16.70
C ASP A 301 5.29 4.62 -15.62
N GLY A 302 4.06 5.14 -15.60
CA GLY A 302 3.59 6.04 -14.54
C GLY A 302 3.53 5.36 -13.18
N LEU A 303 3.16 4.08 -13.15
CA LEU A 303 3.05 3.23 -11.95
C LEU A 303 4.40 2.64 -11.53
N LEU A 304 5.12 2.00 -12.45
CA LEU A 304 6.36 1.28 -12.14
C LEU A 304 7.61 2.19 -12.16
N GLY A 305 7.51 3.37 -12.78
CA GLY A 305 8.58 4.36 -12.86
C GLY A 305 8.35 5.55 -11.93
N ALA A 306 7.64 6.57 -12.42
CA ALA A 306 7.51 7.87 -11.75
C ALA A 306 7.00 7.76 -10.31
N TYR A 307 5.98 6.93 -10.09
CA TYR A 307 5.44 6.64 -8.75
C TYR A 307 6.46 5.97 -7.82
N MET A 308 7.22 4.99 -8.32
CA MET A 308 8.19 4.24 -7.51
C MET A 308 9.38 5.10 -7.08
N ILE A 309 9.83 6.04 -7.91
CA ILE A 309 11.04 6.83 -7.63
C ILE A 309 10.78 8.12 -6.84
N HIS A 310 9.51 8.52 -6.67
CA HIS A 310 9.18 9.80 -6.05
C HIS A 310 9.41 9.78 -4.52
N PRO A 311 10.11 10.76 -3.93
CA PRO A 311 10.39 10.80 -2.49
C PRO A 311 9.17 10.75 -1.58
N HIS A 312 8.06 11.35 -2.00
CA HIS A 312 6.80 11.22 -1.23
C HIS A 312 6.37 9.75 -1.06
N HIS A 313 6.61 8.90 -2.06
CA HIS A 313 6.31 7.47 -1.94
C HIS A 313 7.32 6.76 -1.02
N TRP A 314 8.61 6.73 -1.38
CA TRP A 314 9.59 5.92 -0.67
C TRP A 314 10.05 6.52 0.68
N ALA A 315 10.07 7.84 0.83
CA ALA A 315 10.58 8.50 2.03
C ALA A 315 9.49 8.86 3.05
N HIS A 316 8.24 9.01 2.61
CA HIS A 316 7.13 9.46 3.46
C HIS A 316 6.09 8.37 3.66
N VAL A 317 5.50 7.85 2.59
CA VAL A 317 4.41 6.85 2.68
C VAL A 317 4.92 5.45 3.05
N ASP A 318 6.03 4.98 2.47
CA ASP A 318 6.56 3.61 2.72
C ASP A 318 6.94 3.36 4.19
N ARG A 319 7.18 4.43 4.96
CA ARG A 319 7.44 4.34 6.42
C ARG A 319 6.31 3.62 7.16
N ALA A 320 5.06 3.78 6.72
CA ALA A 320 3.94 3.06 7.31
C ALA A 320 4.00 1.54 7.08
N PHE A 321 4.81 1.06 6.14
CA PHE A 321 4.97 -0.35 5.79
C PHE A 321 6.29 -0.93 6.31
N ASP A 322 7.28 -0.09 6.58
CA ASP A 322 8.64 -0.50 6.94
C ASP A 322 8.79 -0.78 8.46
N PRO A 323 9.07 -2.03 8.89
CA PRO A 323 9.33 -2.33 10.31
C PRO A 323 10.52 -1.56 10.90
N GLU A 324 11.46 -1.14 10.05
CA GLU A 324 12.65 -0.40 10.49
C GLU A 324 12.34 1.07 10.80
N SER A 325 11.13 1.56 10.44
CA SER A 325 10.82 2.98 10.50
C SER A 325 10.46 3.55 11.88
N GLY A 326 10.08 2.70 12.83
CA GLY A 326 9.42 3.06 14.09
C GLY A 326 7.96 3.49 13.94
N GLN A 327 7.49 3.68 12.70
CA GLN A 327 6.19 4.21 12.34
C GLN A 327 5.32 3.20 11.59
N GLN A 328 5.73 1.93 11.55
CA GLN A 328 4.97 0.88 10.87
C GLN A 328 3.53 0.84 11.42
N PHE A 329 2.59 0.78 10.50
CA PHE A 329 1.15 0.70 10.74
C PHE A 329 0.48 -0.37 9.87
N ILE A 330 1.03 -0.62 8.67
CA ILE A 330 0.53 -1.58 7.70
C ILE A 330 1.42 -2.83 7.71
N ASP A 331 0.78 -4.01 7.67
CA ASP A 331 1.48 -5.29 7.49
C ASP A 331 2.18 -5.32 6.13
N VAL A 332 3.41 -5.83 6.10
CA VAL A 332 4.23 -5.90 4.87
C VAL A 332 3.60 -6.75 3.76
N ARG A 333 2.70 -7.68 4.14
CA ARG A 333 1.94 -8.51 3.20
C ARG A 333 0.72 -7.71 2.73
N LEU A 334 0.86 -7.14 1.56
CA LEU A 334 -0.16 -6.37 0.86
C LEU A 334 -0.66 -7.10 -0.39
N CYS A 335 -1.78 -6.65 -0.94
CA CYS A 335 -2.19 -6.95 -2.30
C CYS A 335 -1.78 -5.78 -3.20
N HIS A 336 -1.08 -6.04 -4.30
CA HIS A 336 -0.75 -5.05 -5.32
C HIS A 336 -1.20 -5.54 -6.69
N ALA A 337 -2.50 -5.41 -6.96
CA ALA A 337 -3.08 -5.78 -8.24
C ALA A 337 -3.04 -4.59 -9.21
N PHE A 338 -2.78 -4.87 -10.48
CA PHE A 338 -3.01 -3.91 -11.55
C PHE A 338 -3.31 -4.60 -12.88
N CYS A 339 -4.21 -4.00 -13.65
CA CYS A 339 -4.65 -4.48 -14.94
C CYS A 339 -4.85 -3.31 -15.90
N SER A 340 -4.86 -3.60 -17.21
CA SER A 340 -5.27 -2.61 -18.21
C SER A 340 -6.75 -2.27 -18.03
N GLN A 341 -7.11 -1.05 -18.42
CA GLN A 341 -8.49 -0.58 -18.45
C GLN A 341 -8.79 0.16 -19.75
N ALA A 342 -9.95 -0.12 -20.33
CA ALA A 342 -10.39 0.57 -21.55
C ALA A 342 -10.81 2.02 -21.24
N GLU A 343 -11.54 2.21 -20.15
CA GLU A 343 -12.08 3.48 -19.68
C GLU A 343 -11.80 3.65 -18.17
N SER A 344 -11.94 4.88 -17.68
CA SER A 344 -11.74 5.22 -16.28
C SER A 344 -12.88 4.67 -15.43
N LEU A 345 -12.56 3.71 -14.58
CA LEU A 345 -13.53 3.13 -13.66
C LEU A 345 -13.82 4.09 -12.48
N LEU A 346 -12.81 4.83 -12.00
CA LEU A 346 -13.04 5.87 -10.98
C LEU A 346 -13.78 7.08 -11.55
N GLY A 347 -13.64 7.32 -12.86
CA GLY A 347 -14.35 8.38 -13.58
C GLY A 347 -15.85 8.13 -13.74
N CYS A 348 -16.28 6.87 -13.79
CA CYS A 348 -17.71 6.47 -13.87
C CYS A 348 -18.53 6.88 -12.63
N GLU A 349 -17.88 7.24 -11.53
CA GLU A 349 -18.51 7.58 -10.25
C GLU A 349 -18.63 9.09 -10.04
N ALA A 350 -18.16 9.89 -11.00
CA ALA A 350 -18.30 11.33 -10.97
C ALA A 350 -19.80 11.71 -11.02
N PRO A 351 -20.26 12.63 -10.15
CA PRO A 351 -21.65 13.07 -10.14
C PRO A 351 -22.10 13.78 -11.42
#